data_AF-A0A357HYT2-F1
#
_entry.id   AF-A0A357HYT2-F1
#
_cell.length_a   1.000
_cell.length_b   1.000
_cell.length_c   1.000
_cell.angle_alpha   90.00
_cell.angle_beta   90.00
_cell.angle_gamma   90.00
#
_symmetry.space_group_name_H-M   'P 1'
#
loop_
_entity.id
_entity.type
_entity.pdbx_description
1 polymer ?
#
loop_
_entity_poly.entity_id
_entity_poly.type
_entity_poly.pdbx_seq_one_letter_code
_entity_poly.pdbx_strand_id
1 'polypeptide(L)'
;MKTPLRFRQVHLDFHTSGSIQEIGSRFDKQAFQDTLKQAAVNSVSTFATCHHGWSYYNTKVGQRHPGLSFDLLRAQFEACKEVDINVPIYLTAGVHNLAAEEHPEWREVGPDGRYVGWAPSNLDAGFQTMSFHSPYLDYLCEQIREVMALFPEADGIFLDIIDQGEDCSVFALQHMQAKGLDPLKPEDRLQSRLDGLM
;
A
#
# COMPACT_ATOMS: atom_id res chain seq x y z
N MET A 1 -10.99 6.22 -26.86
CA MET A 1 -10.79 7.68 -26.66
C MET A 1 -9.89 7.84 -25.45
N LYS A 2 -8.83 8.65 -25.52
CA LYS A 2 -8.03 8.98 -24.32
C LYS A 2 -8.94 9.78 -23.39
N THR A 3 -9.41 9.18 -22.30
CA THR A 3 -10.09 9.91 -21.23
C THR A 3 -9.08 10.92 -20.71
N PRO A 4 -9.31 12.24 -20.83
CA PRO A 4 -8.39 13.22 -20.29
C PRO A 4 -8.28 13.02 -18.78
N LEU A 5 -7.05 13.01 -18.26
CA LEU A 5 -6.82 12.98 -16.81
C LEU A 5 -7.62 14.11 -16.16
N ARG A 6 -8.38 13.75 -15.11
CA ARG A 6 -9.19 14.70 -14.35
C ARG A 6 -8.27 15.76 -13.74
N PHE A 7 -8.63 17.04 -13.87
CA PHE A 7 -7.73 18.15 -13.54
C PHE A 7 -7.52 18.35 -12.03
N ARG A 8 -8.58 18.23 -11.23
CA ARG A 8 -8.57 18.58 -9.81
C ARG A 8 -8.68 17.32 -8.96
N GLN A 9 -7.51 16.76 -8.70
CA GLN A 9 -7.35 15.51 -7.96
C GLN A 9 -6.96 15.79 -6.52
N VAL A 10 -7.44 14.97 -5.59
CA VAL A 10 -7.01 15.01 -4.18
C VAL A 10 -6.61 13.62 -3.72
N HIS A 11 -5.53 13.56 -2.95
CA HIS A 11 -5.13 12.35 -2.24
C HIS A 11 -5.66 12.44 -0.80
N LEU A 12 -6.57 11.54 -0.44
CA LEU A 12 -7.11 11.45 0.91
C LEU A 12 -6.15 10.63 1.78
N ASP A 13 -5.10 11.27 2.29
CA ASP A 13 -4.12 10.61 3.15
C ASP A 13 -4.76 10.10 4.45
N PHE A 14 -4.80 8.78 4.62
CA PHE A 14 -5.55 8.12 5.67
C PHE A 14 -4.84 6.85 6.20
N HIS A 15 -4.09 7.01 7.29
CA HIS A 15 -3.36 5.92 7.97
C HIS A 15 -3.82 5.73 9.41
N THR A 16 -4.50 4.63 9.69
CA THR A 16 -5.00 4.32 11.04
C THR A 16 -4.37 3.06 11.59
N SER A 17 -3.75 3.17 12.77
CA SER A 17 -3.25 2.01 13.50
C SER A 17 -4.40 1.12 13.97
N GLY A 18 -4.16 -0.18 14.11
CA GLY A 18 -5.17 -1.13 14.60
C GLY A 18 -5.71 -0.82 16.00
N SER A 19 -5.02 0.01 16.78
CA SER A 19 -5.48 0.49 18.09
C SER A 19 -6.63 1.50 18.01
N ILE A 20 -6.85 2.15 16.86
CA ILE A 20 -7.91 3.14 16.67
C ILE A 20 -9.24 2.44 16.38
N GLN A 21 -10.28 2.78 17.14
CA GLN A 21 -11.61 2.19 17.00
C GLN A 21 -12.56 3.08 16.19
N GLU A 22 -13.71 2.53 15.83
CA GLU A 22 -14.83 3.25 15.19
C GLU A 22 -14.45 3.98 13.88
N ILE A 23 -13.56 3.36 13.11
CA ILE A 23 -13.08 3.88 11.83
C ILE A 23 -14.25 4.04 10.88
N GLY A 24 -14.42 5.26 10.35
CA GLY A 24 -15.50 5.59 9.42
C GLY A 24 -16.91 5.52 10.00
N SER A 25 -17.08 5.32 11.32
CA SER A 25 -18.39 5.18 11.98
C SER A 25 -19.36 6.35 11.74
N ARG A 26 -18.81 7.55 11.47
CA ARG A 26 -19.57 8.76 11.12
C ARG A 26 -19.53 9.09 9.64
N PHE A 27 -19.20 8.14 8.78
CA PHE A 27 -19.25 8.35 7.33
C PHE A 27 -20.68 8.68 6.91
N ASP A 28 -20.85 9.86 6.31
CA ASP A 28 -22.10 10.29 5.71
C ASP A 28 -21.86 10.52 4.22
N LYS A 29 -22.58 9.75 3.40
CA LYS A 29 -22.43 9.75 1.94
C LYS A 29 -22.73 11.12 1.34
N GLN A 30 -23.78 11.79 1.79
CA GLN A 30 -24.23 13.06 1.24
C GLN A 30 -23.20 14.15 1.57
N ALA A 31 -22.76 14.23 2.82
CA ALA A 31 -21.72 15.15 3.26
C ALA A 31 -20.40 14.92 2.52
N PHE A 32 -20.02 13.66 2.27
CA PHE A 32 -18.82 13.33 1.49
C PHE A 32 -18.93 13.83 0.05
N GLN A 33 -20.03 13.52 -0.64
CA GLN A 33 -20.29 13.99 -2.01
C GLN A 33 -20.32 15.52 -2.10
N ASP A 34 -21.04 16.18 -1.19
CA ASP A 34 -21.20 17.64 -1.19
C ASP A 34 -19.86 18.33 -0.93
N THR A 35 -19.04 17.79 -0.02
CA THR A 35 -17.70 18.32 0.25
C THR A 35 -16.81 18.27 -1.01
N LEU A 36 -16.76 17.13 -1.68
CA LEU A 36 -15.95 16.96 -2.90
C LEU A 36 -16.43 17.87 -4.04
N LYS A 37 -17.75 17.97 -4.24
CA LYS A 37 -18.37 18.84 -5.25
C LYS A 37 -18.10 20.32 -4.97
N GLN A 38 -18.28 20.77 -3.74
CA GLN A 38 -17.99 22.16 -3.33
C GLN A 38 -16.51 22.51 -3.54
N ALA A 39 -15.62 21.55 -3.29
CA ALA A 39 -14.19 21.69 -3.56
C ALA A 39 -13.82 21.53 -5.05
N ALA A 40 -14.79 21.32 -5.94
CA ALA A 40 -14.63 21.05 -7.38
C ALA A 40 -13.69 19.87 -7.70
N VAL A 41 -13.59 18.90 -6.78
CA VAL A 41 -12.80 17.68 -6.96
C VAL A 41 -13.46 16.81 -8.03
N ASN A 42 -12.64 16.30 -8.95
CA ASN A 42 -13.09 15.38 -10.00
C ASN A 42 -12.27 14.08 -10.05
N SER A 43 -11.35 13.88 -9.11
CA SER A 43 -10.72 12.59 -8.80
C SER A 43 -10.29 12.58 -7.33
N VAL A 44 -10.56 11.50 -6.59
CA VAL A 44 -10.09 11.31 -5.22
C VAL A 44 -9.59 9.89 -5.01
N SER A 45 -8.39 9.74 -4.46
CA SER A 45 -7.92 8.40 -4.09
C SER A 45 -8.57 7.92 -2.80
N THR A 46 -9.08 6.70 -2.78
CA THR A 46 -9.60 6.02 -1.58
C THR A 46 -8.72 4.84 -1.20
N PHE A 47 -8.73 4.43 0.07
CA PHE A 47 -7.75 3.47 0.58
C PHE A 47 -8.32 2.04 0.63
N ALA A 48 -7.64 1.10 -0.02
CA ALA A 48 -7.83 -0.32 0.23
C ALA A 48 -7.04 -0.75 1.46
N THR A 49 -5.72 -0.56 1.46
CA THR A 49 -4.83 -0.92 2.58
C THR A 49 -3.84 0.21 2.86
N CYS A 50 -3.73 0.65 4.12
CA CYS A 50 -2.79 1.71 4.53
C CYS A 50 -1.44 1.15 4.99
N HIS A 51 -0.43 2.01 5.23
CA HIS A 51 0.90 1.59 5.70
C HIS A 51 0.94 0.78 7.01
N HIS A 52 -0.08 0.89 7.87
CA HIS A 52 -0.20 0.01 9.05
C HIS A 52 -0.54 -1.44 8.66
N GLY A 53 -0.92 -1.68 7.41
CA GLY A 53 -1.22 -3.00 6.85
C GLY A 53 -2.67 -3.43 6.98
N TRP A 54 -3.55 -2.56 7.48
CA TRP A 54 -4.97 -2.85 7.66
C TRP A 54 -5.79 -2.41 6.45
N SER A 55 -6.73 -3.28 6.04
CA SER A 55 -7.64 -3.04 4.92
C SER A 55 -8.96 -2.40 5.37
N TYR A 56 -9.48 -1.46 4.56
CA TYR A 56 -10.74 -0.72 4.81
C TYR A 56 -11.97 -1.31 4.09
N TYR A 57 -11.89 -2.58 3.70
CA TYR A 57 -12.93 -3.33 3.00
C TYR A 57 -12.97 -4.79 3.47
N ASN A 58 -13.94 -5.56 2.99
CA ASN A 58 -14.07 -6.99 3.28
C ASN A 58 -13.10 -7.84 2.43
N THR A 59 -11.80 -7.72 2.72
CA THR A 59 -10.74 -8.51 2.08
C THR A 59 -10.77 -9.99 2.48
N LYS A 60 -10.29 -10.86 1.59
CA LYS A 60 -9.97 -12.27 1.82
C LYS A 60 -8.47 -12.56 1.73
N VAL A 61 -7.68 -11.62 1.20
CA VAL A 61 -6.22 -11.73 1.06
C VAL A 61 -5.52 -11.07 2.25
N GLY A 62 -5.87 -9.81 2.53
CA GLY A 62 -5.31 -9.03 3.63
C GLY A 62 -6.05 -9.20 4.94
N GLN A 63 -5.84 -8.26 5.86
CA GLN A 63 -6.58 -8.23 7.11
C GLN A 63 -7.40 -6.96 7.23
N ARG A 64 -8.69 -7.12 7.49
CA ARG A 64 -9.61 -6.00 7.72
C ARG A 64 -9.23 -5.28 9.02
N HIS A 65 -9.25 -3.96 8.98
CA HIS A 65 -8.98 -3.12 10.14
C HIS A 65 -9.92 -3.49 11.31
N PRO A 66 -9.41 -3.78 12.53
CA PRO A 66 -10.23 -4.27 13.63
C PRO A 66 -11.28 -3.26 14.10
N GLY A 67 -10.96 -1.96 14.07
CA GLY A 67 -11.88 -0.87 14.41
C GLY A 67 -12.94 -0.53 13.34
N LEU A 68 -13.06 -1.31 12.25
CA LEU A 68 -13.96 -1.01 11.14
C LEU A 68 -15.26 -1.81 11.25
N SER A 69 -16.42 -1.14 11.23
CA SER A 69 -17.73 -1.80 11.36
C SER A 69 -18.42 -2.16 10.02
N PHE A 70 -18.01 -1.55 8.90
CA PHE A 70 -18.57 -1.83 7.57
C PHE A 70 -17.52 -1.66 6.46
N ASP A 71 -17.88 -1.95 5.21
CA ASP A 71 -16.98 -1.76 4.05
C ASP A 71 -16.88 -0.27 3.69
N LEU A 72 -15.92 0.43 4.29
CA LEU A 72 -15.75 1.87 4.11
C LEU A 72 -15.24 2.21 2.70
N LEU A 73 -14.30 1.43 2.15
CA LEU A 73 -13.83 1.62 0.79
C LEU A 73 -14.98 1.54 -0.21
N ARG A 74 -15.83 0.50 -0.13
CA ARG A 74 -17.02 0.39 -0.99
C ARG A 74 -17.93 1.59 -0.84
N ALA A 75 -18.23 2.00 0.39
CA ALA A 75 -19.13 3.12 0.63
C ALA A 75 -18.59 4.45 0.03
N GLN A 76 -17.30 4.72 0.17
CA GLN A 76 -16.65 5.89 -0.44
C GLN A 76 -16.58 5.79 -1.96
N PHE A 77 -16.28 4.61 -2.48
CA PHE A 77 -16.21 4.33 -3.91
C PHE A 77 -17.55 4.62 -4.59
N GLU A 78 -18.63 3.97 -4.14
CA GLU A 78 -19.96 4.16 -4.73
C GLU A 78 -20.43 5.62 -4.58
N ALA A 79 -20.14 6.25 -3.44
CA ALA A 79 -20.47 7.66 -3.23
C ALA A 79 -19.84 8.58 -4.29
N CYS A 80 -18.58 8.33 -4.68
CA CYS A 80 -17.91 9.10 -5.72
C CYS A 80 -18.41 8.76 -7.14
N LYS A 81 -18.58 7.47 -7.46
CA LYS A 81 -19.01 7.05 -8.81
C LYS A 81 -20.40 7.60 -9.16
N GLU A 82 -21.32 7.65 -8.20
CA GLU A 82 -22.67 8.23 -8.39
C GLU A 82 -22.67 9.71 -8.79
N VAL A 83 -21.57 10.43 -8.55
CA VAL A 83 -21.47 11.87 -8.84
C VAL A 83 -20.36 12.21 -9.84
N ASP A 84 -19.95 11.23 -10.67
CA ASP A 84 -18.93 11.36 -11.71
C ASP A 84 -17.56 11.85 -11.18
N ILE A 85 -17.13 11.33 -10.03
CA ILE A 85 -15.79 11.55 -9.50
C ILE A 85 -14.95 10.28 -9.71
N ASN A 86 -13.76 10.44 -10.30
CA ASN A 86 -12.83 9.33 -10.47
C ASN A 86 -12.31 8.84 -9.12
N VAL A 87 -12.12 7.52 -8.98
CA VAL A 87 -11.67 6.88 -7.73
C VAL A 87 -10.51 5.91 -8.00
N PRO A 88 -9.26 6.40 -8.02
CA PRO A 88 -8.09 5.53 -7.92
C PRO A 88 -8.04 4.88 -6.54
N ILE A 89 -7.78 3.58 -6.47
CA ILE A 89 -7.72 2.86 -5.18
C ILE A 89 -6.27 2.70 -4.74
N TYR A 90 -5.99 3.19 -3.54
CA TYR A 90 -4.68 3.18 -2.91
C TYR A 90 -4.38 1.85 -2.22
N LEU A 91 -3.18 1.32 -2.45
CA LEU A 91 -2.56 0.27 -1.67
C LEU A 91 -1.16 0.70 -1.25
N THR A 92 -0.80 0.40 -0.01
CA THR A 92 0.60 0.46 0.41
C THR A 92 1.42 -0.59 -0.35
N ALA A 93 2.55 -0.19 -0.93
CA ALA A 93 3.46 -1.09 -1.63
C ALA A 93 4.68 -1.39 -0.76
N GLY A 94 5.67 -0.51 -0.64
CA GLY A 94 6.96 -0.85 -0.02
C GLY A 94 7.01 -0.82 1.51
N VAL A 95 5.95 -0.40 2.20
CA VAL A 95 5.88 -0.44 3.67
C VAL A 95 4.60 -1.11 4.15
N HIS A 96 4.68 -1.93 5.21
CA HIS A 96 3.50 -2.67 5.68
C HIS A 96 3.68 -3.22 7.11
N ASN A 97 3.28 -2.47 8.13
CA ASN A 97 3.59 -2.84 9.52
C ASN A 97 2.99 -4.18 9.96
N LEU A 98 1.74 -4.49 9.59
CA LEU A 98 1.13 -5.76 9.99
C LEU A 98 1.89 -6.97 9.42
N ALA A 99 2.14 -6.98 8.11
CA ALA A 99 2.98 -7.99 7.46
C ALA A 99 4.39 -8.06 8.05
N ALA A 100 5.01 -6.93 8.41
CA ALA A 100 6.31 -6.91 9.08
C ALA A 100 6.28 -7.48 10.51
N GLU A 101 5.14 -7.39 11.22
CA GLU A 101 4.92 -8.02 12.52
C GLU A 101 4.71 -9.54 12.39
N GLU A 102 3.88 -9.96 11.43
CA GLU A 102 3.53 -11.38 11.22
C GLU A 102 4.61 -12.17 10.49
N HIS A 103 5.33 -11.49 9.60
CA HIS A 103 6.41 -12.03 8.77
C HIS A 103 7.66 -11.13 8.85
N PRO A 104 8.36 -11.06 10.00
CA PRO A 104 9.56 -10.24 10.14
C PRO A 104 10.67 -10.59 9.14
N GLU A 105 10.66 -11.80 8.58
CA GLU A 105 11.57 -12.26 7.54
C GLU A 105 11.35 -11.57 6.19
N TRP A 106 10.17 -11.02 5.91
CA TRP A 106 9.87 -10.31 4.66
C TRP A 106 10.42 -8.87 4.63
N ARG A 107 10.92 -8.38 5.76
CA ARG A 107 11.46 -7.02 5.87
C ARG A 107 12.81 -6.90 5.16
N GLU A 108 13.10 -5.69 4.71
CA GLU A 108 14.43 -5.36 4.20
C GLU A 108 15.49 -5.40 5.30
N VAL A 109 16.65 -5.98 5.01
CA VAL A 109 17.80 -6.02 5.91
C VAL A 109 18.98 -5.34 5.23
N GLY A 110 19.61 -4.36 5.87
CA GLY A 110 20.75 -3.65 5.31
C GLY A 110 22.04 -4.49 5.35
N PRO A 111 23.12 -4.03 4.69
CA PRO A 111 24.42 -4.73 4.68
C PRO A 111 25.04 -4.90 6.08
N ASP A 112 24.62 -4.10 7.06
CA ASP A 112 25.06 -4.18 8.46
C ASP A 112 24.22 -5.16 9.31
N GLY A 113 23.24 -5.84 8.69
CA GLY A 113 22.36 -6.80 9.33
C GLY A 113 21.19 -6.19 10.10
N ARG A 114 20.96 -4.87 10.02
CA ARG A 114 19.81 -4.21 10.66
C ARG A 114 18.65 -4.07 9.69
N TYR A 115 17.43 -3.98 10.21
CA TYR A 115 16.29 -3.65 9.36
C TYR A 115 16.45 -2.25 8.76
N VAL A 116 16.06 -2.11 7.49
CA VAL A 116 16.01 -0.83 6.79
C VAL A 116 14.65 -0.17 7.03
N GLY A 117 14.54 1.11 6.70
CA GLY A 117 13.28 1.86 6.70
C GLY A 117 13.17 2.91 7.80
N TRP A 118 11.97 3.47 7.94
CA TRP A 118 11.71 4.58 8.87
C TRP A 118 11.72 4.15 10.35
N ALA A 119 11.47 2.86 10.62
CA ALA A 119 11.56 2.25 11.94
C ALA A 119 12.51 1.03 11.91
N PRO A 120 13.84 1.25 12.02
CA PRO A 120 14.83 0.17 12.02
C PRO A 120 14.77 -0.69 13.30
N SER A 121 14.22 -0.15 14.40
CA SER A 121 13.90 -0.89 15.63
C SER A 121 12.39 -1.03 15.81
N ASN A 122 11.96 -2.11 16.46
CA ASN A 122 10.55 -2.28 16.88
C ASN A 122 10.14 -1.31 18.00
N LEU A 123 11.09 -0.59 18.59
CA LEU A 123 10.83 0.45 19.60
C LEU A 123 10.65 1.84 18.96
N ASP A 124 10.99 1.99 17.69
CA ASP A 124 10.90 3.27 16.99
C ASP A 124 9.50 3.46 16.41
N ALA A 125 9.00 4.69 16.45
CA ALA A 125 7.78 5.05 15.73
C ALA A 125 8.10 5.21 14.24
N GLY A 126 7.37 4.50 13.38
CA GLY A 126 7.50 4.61 11.93
C GLY A 126 6.87 3.44 11.19
N PHE A 127 6.99 3.47 9.86
CA PHE A 127 6.58 2.37 9.00
C PHE A 127 7.77 1.47 8.64
N GLN A 128 7.49 0.18 8.51
CA GLN A 128 8.50 -0.86 8.30
C GLN A 128 8.55 -1.23 6.82
N THR A 129 9.75 -1.18 6.23
CA THR A 129 9.94 -1.50 4.81
C THR A 129 9.93 -3.01 4.56
N MET A 130 9.40 -3.37 3.40
CA MET A 130 9.25 -4.74 2.94
C MET A 130 10.17 -4.98 1.76
N SER A 131 10.76 -6.17 1.69
CA SER A 131 11.54 -6.61 0.54
C SER A 131 10.64 -7.13 -0.56
N PHE A 132 10.75 -6.57 -1.76
CA PHE A 132 10.07 -7.09 -2.95
C PHE A 132 10.71 -8.38 -3.49
N HIS A 133 11.88 -8.79 -2.98
CA HIS A 133 12.43 -10.13 -3.25
C HIS A 133 11.77 -11.21 -2.39
N SER A 134 11.10 -10.81 -1.31
CA SER A 134 10.42 -11.74 -0.41
C SER A 134 9.02 -12.13 -0.93
N PRO A 135 8.36 -13.15 -0.33
CA PRO A 135 6.96 -13.49 -0.63
C PRO A 135 5.96 -12.33 -0.44
N TYR A 136 6.37 -11.23 0.20
CA TYR A 136 5.56 -10.02 0.28
C TYR A 136 5.13 -9.47 -1.09
N LEU A 137 5.96 -9.58 -2.13
CA LEU A 137 5.57 -9.10 -3.47
C LEU A 137 4.37 -9.89 -4.03
N ASP A 138 4.34 -11.20 -3.83
CA ASP A 138 3.19 -12.03 -4.20
C ASP A 138 1.95 -11.65 -3.39
N TYR A 139 2.11 -11.39 -2.09
CA TYR A 139 1.03 -10.91 -1.22
C TYR A 139 0.45 -9.56 -1.68
N LEU A 140 1.32 -8.60 -2.03
CA LEU A 140 0.91 -7.32 -2.62
C LEU A 140 0.17 -7.52 -3.95
N CYS A 141 0.69 -8.39 -4.83
CA CYS A 141 0.06 -8.70 -6.11
C CYS A 141 -1.33 -9.33 -5.93
N GLU A 142 -1.52 -10.22 -4.96
CA GLU A 142 -2.83 -10.79 -4.63
C GLU A 142 -3.80 -9.74 -4.08
N GLN A 143 -3.34 -8.81 -3.24
CA GLN A 143 -4.17 -7.67 -2.80
C GLN A 143 -4.60 -6.79 -3.99
N ILE A 144 -3.68 -6.50 -4.92
CA ILE A 144 -4.00 -5.73 -6.14
C ILE A 144 -5.04 -6.47 -7.00
N ARG A 145 -4.86 -7.78 -7.20
CA ARG A 145 -5.82 -8.63 -7.96
C ARG A 145 -7.20 -8.61 -7.30
N GLU A 146 -7.26 -8.75 -5.98
CA GLU A 146 -8.51 -8.72 -5.23
C GLU A 146 -9.21 -7.36 -5.37
N VAL A 147 -8.50 -6.26 -5.17
CA VAL A 147 -9.07 -4.91 -5.33
C VAL A 147 -9.60 -4.72 -6.74
N MET A 148 -8.86 -5.13 -7.77
CA MET A 148 -9.31 -5.01 -9.15
C MET A 148 -10.51 -5.89 -9.48
N ALA A 149 -10.61 -7.07 -8.88
CA ALA A 149 -11.78 -7.93 -9.03
C ALA A 149 -13.03 -7.37 -8.33
N LEU A 150 -12.86 -6.76 -7.14
CA LEU A 150 -13.95 -6.16 -6.38
C LEU A 150 -14.39 -4.81 -6.98
N PHE A 151 -13.47 -4.04 -7.54
CA PHE A 151 -13.70 -2.67 -8.03
C PHE A 151 -13.32 -2.54 -9.52
N PRO A 152 -14.02 -3.24 -10.43
CA PRO A 152 -13.69 -3.23 -11.85
C PRO A 152 -13.86 -1.85 -12.52
N GLU A 153 -14.63 -0.96 -11.89
CA GLU A 153 -14.86 0.41 -12.36
C GLU A 153 -13.94 1.45 -11.71
N ALA A 154 -12.93 1.00 -10.95
CA ALA A 154 -11.93 1.89 -10.38
C ALA A 154 -11.13 2.58 -11.47
N ASP A 155 -10.83 3.85 -11.22
CA ASP A 155 -10.16 4.73 -12.20
C ASP A 155 -8.62 4.61 -12.14
N GLY A 156 -8.13 3.52 -11.54
CA GLY A 156 -6.73 3.16 -11.42
C GLY A 156 -6.39 2.55 -10.06
N ILE A 157 -5.17 2.04 -9.96
CA ILE A 157 -4.52 1.67 -8.71
C ILE A 157 -3.45 2.71 -8.41
N PHE A 158 -3.42 3.18 -7.16
CA PHE A 158 -2.34 3.98 -6.62
C PHE A 158 -1.50 3.06 -5.73
N LEU A 159 -0.25 2.80 -6.11
CA LEU A 159 0.71 2.08 -5.28
C LEU A 159 1.64 3.10 -4.63
N ASP A 160 1.67 3.14 -3.30
CA ASP A 160 2.51 4.10 -2.59
C ASP A 160 3.76 3.46 -1.98
N ILE A 161 4.83 4.26 -1.95
CA ILE A 161 6.17 3.88 -1.51
C ILE A 161 6.69 2.69 -2.32
N ILE A 162 6.71 2.82 -3.64
CA ILE A 162 7.43 1.88 -4.51
C ILE A 162 8.92 2.23 -4.47
N ASP A 163 9.57 1.84 -3.38
CA ASP A 163 11.00 1.98 -3.17
C ASP A 163 11.56 0.72 -2.52
N GLN A 164 12.83 0.44 -2.79
CA GLN A 164 13.54 -0.74 -2.30
C GLN A 164 14.92 -0.28 -1.82
N GLY A 165 15.34 -0.69 -0.62
CA GLY A 165 16.68 -0.41 -0.09
C GLY A 165 17.80 -1.23 -0.74
N GLU A 166 19.04 -1.09 -0.25
CA GLU A 166 20.14 -2.05 -0.51
C GLU A 166 19.90 -3.35 0.30
N ASP A 167 18.83 -4.06 -0.06
CA ASP A 167 18.38 -5.23 0.69
C ASP A 167 19.40 -6.39 0.59
N CYS A 168 19.76 -6.89 1.76
CA CYS A 168 20.63 -8.02 2.05
C CYS A 168 19.88 -9.06 2.90
N SER A 169 18.54 -9.04 2.89
CA SER A 169 17.72 -10.13 3.42
C SER A 169 18.10 -11.46 2.75
N VAL A 170 17.69 -12.57 3.36
CA VAL A 170 17.95 -13.90 2.78
C VAL A 170 17.40 -14.03 1.36
N PHE A 171 16.29 -13.35 1.06
CA PHE A 171 15.65 -13.36 -0.26
C PHE A 171 16.48 -12.59 -1.29
N ALA A 172 16.93 -11.37 -0.96
CA ALA A 172 17.79 -10.60 -1.86
C ALA A 172 19.16 -11.26 -2.08
N LEU A 173 19.73 -11.89 -1.05
CA LEU A 173 20.97 -12.66 -1.19
C LEU A 173 20.81 -13.87 -2.12
N GLN A 174 19.68 -14.58 -2.02
CA GLN A 174 19.35 -15.68 -2.93
C GLN A 174 19.15 -15.19 -4.37
N HIS A 175 18.46 -14.06 -4.56
CA HIS A 175 18.30 -13.43 -5.87
C HIS A 175 19.66 -13.04 -6.48
N MET A 176 20.50 -12.34 -5.71
CA MET A 176 21.85 -11.97 -6.14
C MET A 176 22.68 -13.20 -6.53
N GLN A 177 22.67 -14.25 -5.70
CA GLN A 177 23.36 -15.50 -6.00
C GLN A 177 22.86 -16.13 -7.32
N ALA A 178 21.54 -16.18 -7.52
CA ALA A 178 20.94 -16.73 -8.74
C ALA A 178 21.28 -15.92 -10.00
N LYS A 179 21.54 -14.62 -9.86
CA LYS A 179 21.92 -13.70 -10.94
C LYS A 179 23.44 -13.58 -11.14
N GLY A 180 24.24 -14.21 -10.28
CA GLY A 180 25.70 -14.09 -10.32
C GLY A 180 26.22 -12.73 -9.83
N LEU A 181 25.43 -12.03 -9.01
CA LEU A 181 25.76 -10.76 -8.38
C LEU A 181 26.49 -11.00 -7.04
N ASP A 182 27.48 -10.16 -6.73
CA ASP A 182 28.28 -10.22 -5.51
C ASP A 182 27.73 -9.23 -4.46
N PRO A 183 27.11 -9.71 -3.35
CA PRO A 183 26.52 -8.81 -2.35
C PRO A 183 27.54 -7.92 -1.63
N LEU A 184 28.84 -8.23 -1.70
CA LEU A 184 29.89 -7.38 -1.14
C LEU A 184 30.13 -6.11 -1.98
N LYS A 185 29.68 -6.10 -3.24
CA LYS A 185 29.81 -4.97 -4.16
C LYS A 185 28.56 -4.07 -4.10
N PRO A 186 28.71 -2.78 -3.77
CA PRO A 186 27.59 -1.84 -3.76
C PRO A 186 26.84 -1.75 -5.11
N GLU A 187 27.56 -1.86 -6.23
CA GLU A 187 26.98 -1.85 -7.57
C GLU A 187 26.02 -3.02 -7.83
N ASP A 188 26.35 -4.19 -7.30
CA ASP A 188 25.56 -5.41 -7.46
C ASP A 188 24.32 -5.38 -6.53
N ARG A 189 24.44 -4.78 -5.33
CA ARG A 189 23.28 -4.50 -4.47
C ARG A 189 22.32 -3.49 -5.09
N LEU A 190 22.85 -2.46 -5.76
CA LEU A 190 22.02 -1.50 -6.50
C LEU A 190 21.30 -2.17 -7.69
N GLN A 191 21.97 -3.08 -8.41
CA GLN A 191 21.31 -3.86 -9.44
C GLN A 191 20.19 -4.74 -8.86
N SER A 192 20.45 -5.44 -7.75
CA SER A 192 19.44 -6.25 -7.06
C SER A 192 18.24 -5.42 -6.61
N ARG A 193 18.45 -4.20 -6.12
CA ARG A 193 17.37 -3.25 -5.80
C ARG A 193 16.47 -2.98 -7.01
N LEU A 194 17.07 -2.67 -8.16
CA LEU A 194 16.32 -2.37 -9.39
C LEU A 194 15.54 -3.58 -9.89
N ASP A 195 16.13 -4.78 -9.80
CA ASP A 195 15.47 -6.03 -10.17
C ASP A 195 14.21 -6.29 -9.34
N GLY A 196 14.19 -5.90 -8.05
CA GLY A 196 13.01 -6.06 -7.19
C GLY A 196 11.85 -5.11 -7.55
N LEU A 197 12.09 -4.08 -8.35
CA LEU A 197 11.09 -3.09 -8.77
C LEU A 197 10.54 -3.34 -10.20
N MET A 198 11.08 -4.33 -10.93
CA MET A 198 10.75 -4.64 -12.32
C MET A 198 10.00 -5.97 -12.46
#